data_AF-A0A9D4PKS8-F1
#
_entry.id   AF-A0A9D4PKS8-F1
#
_cell.length_a   1.000
_cell.length_b   1.000
_cell.length_c   1.000
_cell.angle_alpha   90.00
_cell.angle_beta   90.00
_cell.angle_gamma   90.00
#
_symmetry.space_group_name_H-M   'P 1'
#
loop_
_entity.id
_entity.type
_entity.pdbx_description
1 polymer ?
#
loop_
_entity_poly.entity_id
_entity_poly.type
_entity_poly.pdbx_seq_one_letter_code
_entity_poly.pdbx_strand_id
1 'polypeptide(L)' 'MDHDMMTRNDFEGEAFYALAAVAGVEDSVPIAPSQPVDLPLLQPKEKNEIMCALESRTWDKDALEFVRQQKKRKS' A
#
# COMPACT_ATOMS: atom_id res chain seq x y z
N MET A 1 7.54 3.38 1.26
CA MET A 1 7.46 2.40 2.36
C MET A 1 8.02 3.11 3.57
N ASP A 2 7.21 3.25 4.62
CA ASP A 2 7.66 3.88 5.86
C ASP A 2 8.22 2.79 6.80
N HIS A 3 9.34 3.09 7.44
CA HIS A 3 10.05 2.12 8.27
C HIS A 3 9.78 2.39 9.74
N ASP A 4 9.08 1.44 10.38
CA ASP A 4 8.84 1.46 11.81
C ASP A 4 9.83 0.56 12.56
N MET A 5 10.31 1.03 13.71
CA MET A 5 11.25 0.27 14.56
C MET A 5 10.55 -0.72 15.51
N MET A 6 9.28 -0.49 15.83
CA MET A 6 8.52 -1.27 16.82
C MET A 6 7.37 -2.08 16.20
N THR A 7 6.88 -1.62 15.05
CA THR A 7 5.77 -2.20 14.30
C THR A 7 6.24 -2.66 12.92
N ARG A 8 5.35 -3.30 12.16
CA ARG A 8 5.63 -3.66 10.77
C ARG A 8 5.67 -2.39 9.93
N ASN A 9 6.56 -2.34 8.94
CA ASN A 9 6.63 -1.25 7.96
C ASN A 9 5.28 -1.00 7.27
N ASP A 10 4.94 0.28 7.11
CA ASP A 10 3.73 0.70 6.41
C ASP A 10 3.95 0.69 4.89
N PHE A 11 2.95 0.15 4.19
CA PHE A 11 2.92 0.14 2.75
C PHE A 11 2.35 1.46 2.20
N GLU A 12 3.24 2.29 1.67
CA GLU A 12 2.88 3.62 1.13
C GLU A 12 2.47 3.61 -0.36
N GLY A 13 2.65 2.49 -1.06
CA GLY A 13 2.29 2.36 -2.48
C GLY A 13 3.28 1.57 -3.33
N GLU A 14 2.81 1.06 -4.45
CA GLU A 14 3.60 0.46 -5.53
C GLU A 14 3.29 1.13 -6.87
N ALA A 15 4.27 1.22 -7.75
CA ALA A 15 4.06 1.62 -9.13
C ALA A 15 4.74 0.61 -10.06
N PHE A 16 4.09 0.32 -11.18
CA PHE A 16 4.60 -0.61 -12.18
C PHE A 16 5.08 0.16 -13.40
N TYR A 17 6.28 -0.15 -13.86
CA TYR A 17 6.83 0.38 -15.09
C TYR A 17 7.42 -0.77 -15.90
N ALA A 18 7.09 -0.84 -17.19
CA ALA A 18 7.57 -1.92 -18.05
C ALA A 18 9.07 -1.75 -18.31
N LEU A 19 9.86 -2.81 -18.10
CA LEU A 19 11.31 -2.78 -18.34
C LEU A 19 11.66 -2.47 -19.80
N ALA A 20 10.83 -2.89 -20.76
CA ALA A 20 10.99 -2.55 -22.18
C ALA A 20 10.88 -1.04 -22.46
N ALA A 21 10.23 -0.28 -21.58
CA ALA A 21 10.10 1.17 -21.71
C ALA A 21 11.23 1.94 -21.00
N VAL A 22 12.21 1.23 -20.41
CA VAL A 22 13.39 1.85 -19.76
C VAL A 22 14.46 2.09 -20.83
N ALA A 23 14.82 3.36 -21.03
CA ALA A 23 15.88 3.72 -21.96
C ALA A 23 17.20 3.04 -21.57
N GLY A 24 17.82 2.35 -22.53
CA GLY A 24 19.10 1.65 -22.32
C GLY A 24 19.00 0.18 -21.88
N VAL A 25 17.78 -0.38 -21.70
CA VAL A 25 17.60 -1.84 -21.49
C VAL A 25 17.66 -2.61 -22.81
N GLU A 26 17.38 -1.96 -23.94
CA GLU A 26 17.65 -2.54 -25.26
C GLU A 26 19.03 -2.10 -25.74
N ASP A 27 19.97 -3.05 -25.82
CA ASP A 27 21.41 -2.87 -26.15
C ASP A 27 21.70 -2.20 -27.52
N SER A 28 20.70 -1.73 -28.26
CA SER A 28 20.85 -1.36 -29.67
C SER A 28 20.35 0.03 -30.07
N VAL A 29 19.78 0.82 -29.16
CA VAL A 29 19.23 2.15 -29.50
C VAL A 29 20.04 3.25 -28.80
N PRO A 30 20.47 4.32 -29.49
CA PRO A 30 21.08 5.47 -28.84
C PRO A 30 20.14 6.00 -27.77
N ILE A 31 20.67 6.22 -26.56
CA ILE A 31 19.90 6.70 -25.41
C ILE A 31 19.29 8.05 -25.78
N ALA A 32 18.02 8.04 -26.18
CA ALA A 32 17.23 9.25 -26.35
C ALA A 32 17.02 9.90 -24.97
N PRO A 33 16.93 11.23 -24.89
CA PRO A 33 16.59 11.89 -23.63
C PRO A 33 15.25 11.36 -23.13
N SER A 34 15.28 10.66 -21.98
CA SER A 34 14.08 10.11 -21.38
C SER A 34 13.18 11.25 -20.92
N GLN A 35 11.92 11.21 -21.35
CA GLN A 35 10.91 12.12 -20.82
C GLN A 35 10.56 11.67 -19.40
N PRO A 36 10.30 12.59 -18.46
CA PRO A 36 9.73 12.25 -17.17
C PRO A 36 8.43 11.46 -17.36
N VAL A 37 8.27 10.35 -16.65
CA VAL A 37 7.05 9.56 -16.65
C VAL A 37 6.41 9.65 -15.26
N ASP A 38 5.17 10.09 -15.22
CA ASP A 38 4.38 10.09 -13.99
C ASP A 38 3.95 8.66 -13.65
N LEU A 39 4.34 8.21 -12.46
CA LEU A 39 4.02 6.89 -11.92
C LEU A 39 3.08 7.05 -10.72
N PRO A 40 1.75 7.06 -10.93
CA PRO A 40 0.82 7.14 -9.83
C PRO A 40 0.95 5.90 -8.95
N LEU A 41 1.16 6.12 -7.65
CA LEU A 41 1.25 5.03 -6.69
C LEU A 41 -0.10 4.33 -6.56
N LEU A 42 -0.12 3.04 -6.80
CA LEU A 42 -1.22 2.14 -6.48
C LEU A 42 -1.05 1.73 -5.01
N GLN A 43 -2.07 1.99 -4.20
CA GLN A 43 -2.11 1.51 -2.83
C GLN A 43 -3.12 0.34 -2.76
N PRO A 44 -2.67 -0.90 -2.52
CA PRO A 44 -3.56 -1.98 -2.15
C PRO A 44 -4.41 -1.52 -0.98
N LYS A 45 -5.72 -1.79 -1.03
CA LYS A 45 -6.57 -1.62 0.15
C LYS A 45 -6.16 -2.67 1.17
N GLU A 46 -5.17 -2.35 1.99
CA GLU A 46 -4.80 -3.21 3.10
C GLU A 46 -6.01 -3.34 4.02
N LYS A 47 -6.45 -4.59 4.22
CA LYS A 47 -7.40 -4.87 5.28
C LYS A 47 -6.67 -4.57 6.57
N ASN A 48 -7.19 -3.61 7.34
CA ASN A 48 -6.59 -3.24 8.61
C ASN A 48 -6.60 -4.48 9.54
N GLU A 49 -5.45 -5.14 9.65
CA GLU A 49 -5.31 -6.45 10.30
C GLU A 49 -5.78 -6.40 11.77
N ILE A 50 -5.56 -5.25 12.42
CA ILE A 50 -6.02 -4.97 13.79
C ILE A 50 -7.55 -4.97 13.86
N MET A 51 -8.22 -4.31 12.91
CA MET A 51 -9.69 -4.32 12.84
C MET A 51 -10.23 -5.73 12.60
N CYS A 52 -9.60 -6.52 11.72
CA CYS A 52 -9.96 -7.92 11.50
C CYS A 52 -9.76 -8.77 12.76
N ALA A 53 -8.65 -8.58 13.47
CA ALA A 53 -8.37 -9.28 14.72
C ALA A 53 -9.37 -8.92 15.82
N LEU A 54 -9.74 -7.64 15.96
CA LEU A 54 -10.76 -7.20 16.91
C LEU A 54 -12.16 -7.72 16.55
N GLU A 55 -12.50 -7.78 15.26
CA GLU A 55 -13.77 -8.37 14.78
C GLU A 55 -13.89 -9.87 15.11
N SER A 56 -12.78 -10.61 15.07
CA SER A 56 -12.79 -12.04 15.38
C SER A 56 -13.02 -12.36 16.87
N ARG A 57 -12.85 -11.38 17.76
CA ARG A 57 -13.03 -11.55 19.21
C ARG A 57 -14.50 -11.39 19.60
N THR A 58 -15.34 -12.33 19.20
CA THR A 58 -16.78 -12.30 19.48
C THR A 58 -17.14 -12.35 20.97
N TRP A 59 -16.18 -12.75 21.81
CA TRP A 59 -16.30 -12.85 23.27
C TRP A 59 -15.94 -11.53 23.99
N ASP A 60 -15.30 -10.59 23.30
CA ASP A 60 -14.85 -9.31 23.85
C ASP A 60 -15.80 -8.19 23.39
N LYS A 61 -16.67 -7.74 24.31
CA LYS A 61 -17.67 -6.70 24.01
C LYS A 61 -17.02 -5.36 23.69
N ASP A 62 -15.92 -5.02 24.35
CA ASP A 62 -15.23 -3.74 24.18
C ASP A 62 -14.55 -3.70 22.82
N ALA A 63 -13.95 -4.81 22.38
CA ALA A 63 -13.39 -4.95 21.04
C ALA A 63 -14.46 -4.77 19.94
N LEU A 64 -15.62 -5.40 20.09
CA LEU A 64 -16.73 -5.27 19.13
C LEU A 64 -17.32 -3.86 19.09
N GLU A 65 -17.42 -3.19 20.23
CA GLU A 65 -17.89 -1.79 20.30
C GLU A 65 -16.89 -0.85 19.63
N PHE A 66 -15.60 -1.01 19.90
CA PHE A 66 -14.54 -0.23 19.26
C PHE A 66 -14.57 -0.38 17.74
N VAL A 67 -14.70 -1.60 17.22
CA VAL A 67 -14.84 -1.86 15.78
C VAL A 67 -16.05 -1.14 15.21
N ARG A 68 -17.21 -1.23 15.86
CA ARG A 68 -18.44 -0.54 15.43
C ARG A 68 -18.24 0.96 15.36
N GLN A 69 -17.56 1.54 16.34
CA GLN A 69 -17.31 2.97 16.40
C GLN A 69 -16.32 3.42 15.32
N GLN A 70 -15.27 2.62 15.07
CA GLN A 70 -14.32 2.85 13.98
C GLN A 70 -14.97 2.76 12.59
N LYS A 71 -15.84 1.77 12.35
CA LYS A 71 -16.59 1.66 11.09
C LYS A 71 -17.49 2.86 10.82
N LYS A 72 -18.15 3.41 11.87
CA LYS A 72 -18.97 4.63 11.75
C LYS A 72 -18.16 5.89 11.42
N ARG A 73 -16.90 5.98 11.85
CA ARG A 73 -16.03 7.13 11.60
C ARG A 73 -15.40 7.14 10.21
N LYS A 74 -15.29 5.97 9.57
CA LYS A 74 -14.76 5.82 8.21
C LYS A 74 -15.86 5.87 7.12
N SER A 75 -17.14 6.00 7.51
CA SER A 75 -18.26 6.24 6.61
C SER A 75 -18.49 7.74 6.43
#